data_AF-A0A820MQW7-F1
#
_entry.id   AF-A0A820MQW7-F1
#
_cell.length_a   1.000
_cell.length_b   1.000
_cell.length_c   1.000
_cell.angle_alpha   90.00
_cell.angle_beta   90.00
_cell.angle_gamma   90.00
#
_symmetry.space_group_name_H-M   'P 1'
#
loop_
_entity.id
_entity.type
_entity.pdbx_description
1 polymer ?
#
loop_
_entity_poly.entity_id
_entity_poly.type
_entity_poly.pdbx_seq_one_letter_code
_entity_poly.pdbx_strand_id
1 'polypeptide(L)'
;EIDTLNEKYQAQASIEARWIIPFDELFEILPPNDQNSLNQGKSVSLIKYADNHWYPQLFIENAVGDLKEQIRYTAKKISEDQACICEHRDIKGAFWEKLELYHFPSDIQELTISIGSMLYNDRVILIPDPFYHSGVNREAFVDQQEWLLYEHVDAEQRFVKEYFNSISDDKNVQSSLNEGRKRSIVSVSCHAGQSTINYK
;
A
#
# COMPACT_ATOMS: atom_id res chain seq x y z
N GLU A 1 12.04 7.82 13.28
CA GLU A 1 12.08 7.43 14.70
C GLU A 1 11.50 6.02 14.84
N ILE A 2 12.27 5.10 15.40
CA ILE A 2 11.80 3.74 15.75
C ILE A 2 11.67 3.71 17.28
N ASP A 3 10.44 3.57 17.77
CA ASP A 3 10.10 3.57 19.19
C ASP A 3 9.85 2.13 19.64
N THR A 4 10.89 1.51 20.20
CA THR A 4 10.86 0.09 20.59
C THR A 4 9.96 -0.21 21.77
N LEU A 5 9.69 0.80 22.62
CA LEU A 5 8.84 0.65 23.80
C LEU A 5 7.37 0.64 23.43
N ASN A 6 6.98 1.40 22.41
CA ASN A 6 5.60 1.53 21.97
C ASN A 6 5.28 0.74 20.69
N GLU A 7 6.20 -0.10 20.21
CA GLU A 7 6.00 -0.97 19.04
C GLU A 7 5.53 -0.17 17.81
N LYS A 8 6.20 0.95 17.55
CA LYS A 8 5.83 1.84 16.45
C LYS A 8 7.03 2.54 15.84
N TYR A 9 6.87 3.04 14.62
CA TYR A 9 7.87 3.86 13.97
C TYR A 9 7.24 4.97 13.14
N GLN A 10 8.01 6.04 12.91
CA GLN A 10 7.62 7.17 12.06
C GLN A 10 8.24 7.02 10.68
N ALA A 11 7.43 7.12 9.64
CA ALA A 11 7.90 7.05 8.26
C ALA A 11 7.11 7.99 7.32
N GLN A 12 7.70 8.20 6.15
CA GLN A 12 7.07 8.80 5.00
C GLN A 12 7.23 7.85 3.81
N ALA A 13 6.15 7.64 3.06
CA ALA A 13 6.15 6.75 1.90
C ALA A 13 5.35 7.35 0.75
N SER A 14 5.79 7.05 -0.47
CA SER A 14 5.05 7.30 -1.70
C SER A 14 4.64 5.94 -2.27
N ILE A 15 3.34 5.74 -2.46
CA ILE A 15 2.73 4.48 -2.89
C ILE A 15 2.07 4.72 -4.24
N GLU A 16 2.33 3.85 -5.21
CA GLU A 16 1.64 3.84 -6.51
C GLU A 16 0.83 2.56 -6.62
N ALA A 17 -0.48 2.70 -6.82
CA ALA A 17 -1.36 1.59 -7.18
C ALA A 17 -1.86 1.78 -8.61
N ARG A 18 -1.95 0.68 -9.37
CA ARG A 18 -2.32 0.72 -10.79
C ARG A 18 -3.39 -0.30 -11.13
N TRP A 19 -4.32 0.09 -12.00
CA TRP A 19 -5.28 -0.82 -12.60
C TRP A 19 -5.55 -0.41 -14.05
N ILE A 20 -5.98 -1.40 -14.83
CA ILE A 20 -6.26 -1.24 -16.25
C ILE A 20 -7.76 -1.02 -16.43
N ILE A 21 -8.11 -0.07 -17.28
CA ILE A 21 -9.46 0.19 -17.75
C ILE A 21 -9.49 0.22 -19.28
N PRO A 22 -10.66 0.01 -19.91
CA PRO A 22 -10.83 0.27 -21.33
C PRO A 22 -10.48 1.71 -21.68
N PHE A 23 -9.77 1.92 -22.79
CA PHE A 23 -9.35 3.25 -23.21
C PHE A 23 -10.54 4.17 -23.52
N ASP A 24 -11.60 3.63 -24.13
CA ASP A 24 -12.81 4.40 -24.48
C ASP A 24 -13.49 5.00 -23.24
N GLU A 25 -13.57 4.23 -22.13
CA GLU A 25 -14.13 4.72 -20.86
C GLU A 25 -13.33 5.90 -20.31
N LEU A 26 -12.00 5.89 -20.46
CA LEU A 26 -11.15 7.02 -20.08
C LEU A 26 -11.29 8.20 -21.06
N PHE A 27 -11.40 7.90 -22.35
CA PHE A 27 -11.42 8.92 -23.40
C PHE A 27 -12.67 9.81 -23.29
N GLU A 28 -13.82 9.21 -22.99
CA GLU A 28 -15.10 9.92 -22.83
C GLU A 28 -15.12 10.92 -21.66
N ILE A 29 -14.37 10.63 -20.58
CA ILE A 29 -14.36 11.45 -19.37
C ILE A 29 -13.32 12.58 -19.41
N LEU A 30 -12.39 12.55 -20.38
CA LEU A 30 -11.29 13.51 -20.48
C LEU A 30 -11.64 14.74 -21.33
N PRO A 31 -11.13 15.93 -20.99
CA PRO A 31 -11.24 17.09 -21.85
C PRO A 31 -10.37 16.94 -23.12
N PRO A 32 -10.68 17.63 -24.23
CA PRO A 32 -9.99 17.47 -25.52
C PRO A 32 -8.46 17.66 -25.46
N ASN A 33 -7.98 18.56 -24.60
CA ASN A 33 -6.54 18.79 -24.43
C ASN A 33 -5.82 17.59 -23.82
N ASP A 34 -6.45 16.91 -22.87
CA ASP A 34 -5.90 15.74 -22.20
C ASP A 34 -6.00 14.50 -23.10
N GLN A 35 -7.08 14.38 -23.88
CA GLN A 35 -7.22 13.34 -24.92
C GLN A 35 -6.03 13.37 -25.91
N ASN A 36 -5.68 14.55 -26.41
CA ASN A 36 -4.54 14.72 -27.31
C ASN A 36 -3.21 14.36 -26.62
N SER A 37 -3.04 14.76 -25.36
CA SER A 37 -1.83 14.44 -24.58
C SER A 37 -1.69 12.93 -24.36
N LEU A 38 -2.81 12.27 -24.05
CA LEU A 38 -2.88 10.83 -23.81
C LEU A 38 -2.57 10.03 -25.10
N ASN A 39 -3.10 10.48 -26.26
CA ASN A 39 -2.78 9.91 -27.57
C ASN A 39 -1.31 10.08 -27.97
N GLN A 40 -0.62 11.10 -27.45
CA GLN A 40 0.83 11.27 -27.60
C GLN A 40 1.65 10.43 -26.60
N GLY A 41 0.99 9.55 -25.82
CA GLY A 41 1.63 8.71 -24.81
C GLY A 41 2.03 9.45 -23.52
N LYS A 42 1.57 10.68 -23.32
CA LYS A 42 1.84 11.44 -22.10
C LYS A 42 0.87 11.03 -21.00
N SER A 43 1.34 11.11 -19.76
CA SER A 43 0.46 10.97 -18.59
C SER A 43 -0.38 12.23 -18.41
N VAL A 44 -1.65 12.06 -18.04
CA VAL A 44 -2.57 13.16 -17.71
C VAL A 44 -3.02 13.07 -16.26
N SER A 45 -3.36 14.21 -15.66
CA SER A 45 -3.86 14.27 -14.27
C SER A 45 -5.38 14.16 -14.26
N LEU A 46 -5.93 13.34 -13.36
CA LEU A 46 -7.37 13.15 -13.23
C LEU A 46 -7.90 13.84 -11.97
N ILE A 47 -8.41 15.06 -12.16
CA ILE A 47 -8.94 15.88 -11.07
C ILE A 47 -10.27 15.28 -10.59
N LYS A 48 -10.40 15.04 -9.27
CA LYS A 48 -11.61 14.50 -8.63
C LYS A 48 -12.08 13.15 -9.21
N TYR A 49 -11.15 12.31 -9.66
CA TYR A 49 -11.46 11.00 -10.23
C TYR A 49 -12.35 10.14 -9.32
N ALA A 50 -11.99 10.03 -8.04
CA ALA A 50 -12.68 9.20 -7.06
C ALA A 50 -14.13 9.63 -6.74
N ASP A 51 -14.53 10.85 -7.10
CA ASP A 51 -15.89 11.36 -6.83
C ASP A 51 -16.93 10.70 -7.74
N ASN A 52 -16.53 10.33 -8.97
CA ASN A 52 -17.44 9.90 -10.03
C ASN A 52 -17.08 8.55 -10.68
N HIS A 53 -15.97 7.94 -10.27
CA HIS A 53 -15.46 6.72 -10.90
C HIS A 53 -15.13 5.65 -9.88
N TRP A 54 -15.09 4.41 -10.33
CA TRP A 54 -14.66 3.30 -9.50
C TRP A 54 -13.15 3.40 -9.20
N TYR A 55 -12.78 3.05 -7.97
CA TYR A 55 -11.40 2.97 -7.50
C TYR A 55 -11.30 1.91 -6.39
N PRO A 56 -10.10 1.37 -6.09
CA PRO A 56 -9.95 0.21 -5.20
C PRO A 56 -10.11 0.52 -3.70
N GLN A 57 -10.40 1.76 -3.31
CA GLN A 57 -10.65 2.16 -1.92
C GLN A 57 -9.55 1.68 -0.96
N LEU A 58 -8.29 2.02 -1.26
CA LEU A 58 -7.16 1.55 -0.46
C LEU A 58 -7.12 2.25 0.91
N PHE A 59 -6.55 1.56 1.90
CA PHE A 59 -6.27 2.09 3.22
C PHE A 59 -4.94 1.55 3.75
N ILE A 60 -4.35 2.26 4.71
CA ILE A 60 -3.16 1.79 5.43
C ILE A 60 -3.63 1.06 6.69
N GLU A 61 -3.36 -0.24 6.75
CA GLU A 61 -3.90 -1.11 7.80
C GLU A 61 -3.23 -0.89 9.15
N ASN A 62 -1.90 -0.74 9.17
CA ASN A 62 -1.11 -0.63 10.39
C ASN A 62 -0.79 0.83 10.77
N ALA A 63 -1.57 1.79 10.27
CA ALA A 63 -1.45 3.19 10.66
C ALA A 63 -1.82 3.38 12.14
N VAL A 64 -1.05 4.21 12.85
CA VAL A 64 -1.34 4.60 14.25
C VAL A 64 -1.85 6.03 14.29
N GLY A 65 -3.15 6.17 14.56
CA GLY A 65 -3.82 7.47 14.52
C GLY A 65 -4.00 7.98 13.09
N ASP A 66 -4.09 9.30 12.94
CA ASP A 66 -4.30 9.94 11.64
C ASP A 66 -2.99 10.12 10.87
N LEU A 67 -2.95 9.64 9.63
CA LEU A 67 -1.86 9.91 8.71
C LEU A 67 -2.08 11.24 7.98
N LYS A 68 -1.00 11.97 7.74
CA LYS A 68 -1.01 13.03 6.73
C LYS A 68 -0.96 12.35 5.35
N GLU A 69 -2.07 12.34 4.64
CA GLU A 69 -2.23 11.68 3.34
C GLU A 69 -2.57 12.70 2.24
N GLN A 70 -1.96 12.51 1.07
CA GLN A 70 -2.33 13.19 -0.17
C GLN A 70 -2.48 12.17 -1.28
N ILE A 71 -3.68 12.10 -1.89
CA ILE A 71 -3.99 11.19 -2.99
C ILE A 71 -4.13 11.97 -4.30
N ARG A 72 -3.48 11.49 -5.37
CA ARG A 72 -3.58 12.03 -6.73
C ARG A 72 -3.79 10.90 -7.73
N TYR A 73 -4.56 11.17 -8.79
CA TYR A 73 -4.81 10.20 -9.84
C TYR A 73 -4.20 10.69 -11.15
N THR A 74 -3.58 9.78 -11.88
CA THR A 74 -3.09 10.02 -13.24
C THR A 74 -3.53 8.90 -14.16
N ALA A 75 -3.56 9.16 -15.45
CA ALA A 75 -3.78 8.13 -16.45
C ALA A 75 -2.76 8.15 -17.57
N LYS A 76 -2.50 6.97 -18.14
CA LYS A 76 -1.60 6.79 -19.27
C LYS A 76 -2.14 5.73 -20.22
N LYS A 77 -2.08 5.99 -21.53
CA LYS A 77 -2.40 4.99 -22.56
C LYS A 77 -1.36 3.87 -22.52
N ILE A 78 -1.82 2.62 -22.44
CA ILE A 78 -0.96 1.44 -22.53
C ILE A 78 -0.97 0.92 -23.97
N SER A 79 -2.17 0.79 -24.55
CA SER A 79 -2.41 0.32 -25.92
C SER A 79 -3.63 1.03 -26.52
N GLU A 80 -4.03 0.70 -27.74
CA GLU A 80 -5.20 1.30 -28.38
C GLU A 80 -6.49 1.11 -27.58
N ASP A 81 -6.68 -0.07 -26.97
CA ASP A 81 -7.91 -0.41 -26.26
C ASP A 81 -7.80 -0.30 -24.73
N GLN A 82 -6.60 -0.01 -24.20
CA GLN A 82 -6.35 -0.04 -22.76
C GLN A 82 -5.62 1.19 -22.24
N ALA A 83 -6.07 1.67 -21.09
CA ALA A 83 -5.41 2.69 -20.30
C ALA A 83 -5.10 2.19 -18.89
N CYS A 84 -4.03 2.73 -18.31
CA CYS A 84 -3.71 2.57 -16.91
C CYS A 84 -4.22 3.77 -16.14
N ILE A 85 -4.93 3.54 -15.04
CA ILE A 85 -5.06 4.52 -13.97
C ILE A 85 -3.97 4.25 -12.94
N CYS A 86 -3.33 5.32 -12.45
CA CYS A 86 -2.40 5.26 -11.34
C CYS A 86 -2.93 6.14 -10.20
N GLU A 87 -3.10 5.56 -9.02
CA GLU A 87 -3.36 6.25 -7.77
C GLU A 87 -2.04 6.42 -7.02
N HIS A 88 -1.65 7.68 -6.80
CA HIS A 88 -0.43 8.07 -6.08
C HIS A 88 -0.82 8.54 -4.70
N ARG A 89 -0.26 7.91 -3.66
CA ARG A 89 -0.43 8.31 -2.27
C ARG A 89 0.88 8.73 -1.65
N ASP A 90 0.95 9.97 -1.19
CA ASP A 90 2.04 10.44 -0.35
C ASP A 90 1.54 10.44 1.10
N ILE A 91 2.09 9.55 1.93
CA ILE A 91 1.71 9.37 3.34
C ILE A 91 2.85 9.72 4.28
N LYS A 92 2.52 10.30 5.43
CA LYS A 92 3.46 10.55 6.52
C LYS A 92 2.77 10.35 7.87
N GLY A 93 3.39 9.59 8.76
CA GLY A 93 2.91 9.41 10.12
C GLY A 93 3.53 8.20 10.81
N ALA A 94 2.81 7.69 11.81
CA ALA A 94 3.21 6.57 12.63
C ALA A 94 2.59 5.26 12.15
N PHE A 95 3.36 4.18 12.25
CA PHE A 95 2.94 2.83 11.88
C PHE A 95 3.24 1.90 13.05
N TRP A 96 2.31 0.99 13.34
CA TRP A 96 2.47 -0.04 14.35
C TRP A 96 3.21 -1.22 13.75
N GLU A 97 4.13 -1.78 14.53
CA GLU A 97 4.91 -2.94 14.14
C GLU A 97 5.30 -3.73 15.37
N LYS A 98 5.16 -5.06 15.30
CA LYS A 98 5.59 -5.91 16.40
C LYS A 98 7.09 -6.11 16.31
N LEU A 99 7.82 -5.60 17.29
CA LEU A 99 9.28 -5.60 17.29
C LEU A 99 9.83 -6.88 17.92
N GLU A 100 10.93 -7.37 17.35
CA GLU A 100 11.60 -8.57 17.81
C GLU A 100 12.63 -8.19 18.89
N LEU A 101 12.48 -8.74 20.10
CA LEU A 101 13.27 -8.33 21.27
C LEU A 101 14.02 -9.50 21.92
N TYR A 102 14.05 -10.66 21.26
CA TYR A 102 14.63 -11.88 21.82
C TYR A 102 16.16 -11.81 21.95
N HIS A 103 16.85 -11.12 21.05
CA HIS A 103 18.30 -10.95 21.03
C HIS A 103 18.75 -9.51 21.33
N PHE A 104 17.94 -8.75 22.07
CA PHE A 104 18.21 -7.34 22.31
C PHE A 104 19.58 -7.14 22.96
N PRO A 105 20.45 -6.22 22.46
CA PRO A 105 20.21 -5.16 21.47
C PRO A 105 20.51 -5.53 20.00
N SER A 106 20.82 -6.80 19.68
CA SER A 106 21.29 -7.21 18.35
C SER A 106 20.19 -7.67 17.39
N ASP A 107 18.93 -7.42 17.71
CA ASP A 107 17.79 -7.78 16.86
C ASP A 107 17.75 -6.97 15.56
N ILE A 108 17.20 -7.58 14.52
CA ILE A 108 16.81 -6.90 13.28
C ILE A 108 15.31 -6.67 13.36
N GLN A 109 14.90 -5.42 13.20
CA GLN A 109 13.51 -5.03 13.17
C GLN A 109 13.02 -5.02 11.73
N GLU A 110 11.95 -5.75 11.45
CA GLU A 110 11.16 -5.60 10.24
C GLU A 110 10.25 -4.39 10.43
N LEU A 111 10.17 -3.49 9.44
CA LEU A 111 9.36 -2.28 9.45
C LEU A 111 8.44 -2.30 8.23
N THR A 112 7.15 -2.54 8.46
CA THR A 112 6.19 -2.83 7.40
C THR A 112 5.18 -1.71 7.18
N ILE A 113 4.88 -1.36 5.94
CA ILE A 113 3.67 -0.60 5.59
C ILE A 113 2.70 -1.55 4.90
N SER A 114 1.50 -1.72 5.49
CA SER A 114 0.47 -2.63 4.95
C SER A 114 -0.67 -1.87 4.30
N ILE A 115 -0.90 -2.15 3.01
CA ILE A 115 -1.95 -1.54 2.19
C ILE A 115 -3.06 -2.57 1.95
N GLY A 116 -4.27 -2.23 2.36
CA GLY A 116 -5.48 -3.03 2.14
C GLY A 116 -6.48 -2.35 1.20
N SER A 117 -7.48 -3.10 0.73
CA SER A 117 -8.64 -2.56 0.01
C SER A 117 -9.91 -2.69 0.85
N MET A 118 -10.76 -1.66 0.82
CA MET A 118 -12.10 -1.76 1.42
C MET A 118 -13.04 -2.70 0.64
N LEU A 119 -12.64 -3.11 -0.57
CA LEU A 119 -13.36 -4.07 -1.38
C LEU A 119 -12.83 -5.49 -1.14
N TYR A 120 -13.72 -6.48 -1.23
CA TYR A 120 -13.37 -7.88 -1.06
C TYR A 120 -12.68 -8.46 -2.30
N ASN A 121 -12.12 -9.65 -2.14
CA ASN A 121 -11.32 -10.38 -3.14
C ASN A 121 -12.10 -10.79 -4.39
N ASP A 122 -13.43 -10.74 -4.37
CA ASP A 122 -14.29 -10.89 -5.56
C ASP A 122 -14.32 -9.63 -6.44
N ARG A 123 -13.87 -8.49 -5.91
CA ARG A 123 -13.81 -7.19 -6.59
C ARG A 123 -12.39 -6.68 -6.79
N VAL A 124 -11.54 -6.82 -5.79
CA VAL A 124 -10.16 -6.30 -5.81
C VAL A 124 -9.20 -7.31 -5.21
N ILE A 125 -8.13 -7.59 -5.94
CA ILE A 125 -6.97 -8.33 -5.46
C ILE A 125 -5.76 -7.41 -5.64
N LEU A 126 -5.10 -7.10 -4.53
CA LEU A 126 -3.88 -6.31 -4.51
C LEU A 126 -2.69 -7.24 -4.69
N ILE A 127 -1.84 -6.96 -5.67
CA ILE A 127 -0.62 -7.73 -5.94
C ILE A 127 0.60 -6.80 -5.87
N PRO A 128 1.74 -7.26 -5.31
CA PRO A 128 3.00 -6.56 -5.47
C PRO A 128 3.34 -6.36 -6.95
N ASP A 129 3.97 -5.24 -7.26
CA ASP A 129 4.39 -4.96 -8.63
C ASP A 129 5.51 -5.92 -9.05
N PRO A 130 5.31 -6.75 -10.09
CA PRO A 130 6.33 -7.72 -10.51
C PRO A 130 7.46 -7.09 -11.35
N PHE A 131 7.32 -5.83 -11.77
CA PHE A 131 8.26 -5.16 -12.66
C PHE A 131 9.01 -4.00 -11.99
N TYR A 132 8.35 -3.28 -11.08
CA TYR A 132 8.95 -2.16 -10.36
C TYR A 132 9.08 -2.49 -8.87
N HIS A 133 10.31 -2.79 -8.46
CA HIS A 133 10.61 -3.08 -7.05
C HIS A 133 10.47 -1.82 -6.20
N SER A 134 9.92 -2.00 -5.00
CA SER A 134 9.95 -0.98 -3.95
C SER A 134 11.39 -0.70 -3.52
N GLY A 135 11.61 0.49 -2.96
CA GLY A 135 12.93 0.91 -2.50
C GLY A 135 12.82 1.83 -1.29
N VAL A 136 13.94 2.00 -0.60
CA VAL A 136 14.03 2.79 0.62
C VAL A 136 15.10 3.86 0.49
N ASN A 137 14.77 5.10 0.85
CA ASN A 137 15.73 6.20 0.83
C ASN A 137 16.49 6.26 2.15
N ARG A 138 17.68 5.65 2.17
CA ARG A 138 18.56 5.62 3.35
C ARG A 138 19.13 6.99 3.69
N GLU A 139 19.36 7.86 2.70
CA GLU A 139 19.92 9.20 2.92
C GLU A 139 18.97 10.13 3.69
N ALA A 140 17.66 9.92 3.54
CA ALA A 140 16.64 10.67 4.25
C ALA A 140 16.33 10.12 5.66
N PHE A 141 16.99 9.02 6.07
CA PHE A 141 16.75 8.39 7.36
C PHE A 141 17.41 9.17 8.50
N VAL A 142 16.63 9.58 9.49
CA VAL A 142 17.07 10.52 10.54
C VAL A 142 17.78 9.82 11.70
N ASP A 143 17.42 8.57 12.02
CA ASP A 143 17.94 7.87 13.21
C ASP A 143 19.15 6.99 12.90
N GLN A 144 19.97 7.38 11.93
CA GLN A 144 21.17 6.63 11.54
C GLN A 144 22.19 6.45 12.67
N GLN A 145 22.09 7.26 13.74
CA GLN A 145 22.93 7.15 14.93
C GLN A 145 22.64 5.88 15.72
N GLU A 146 21.38 5.42 15.71
CA GLU A 146 20.93 4.23 16.44
C GLU A 146 20.65 3.05 15.52
N TRP A 147 20.24 3.30 14.28
CA TRP A 147 19.74 2.26 13.39
C TRP A 147 20.45 2.29 12.03
N LEU A 148 20.81 1.10 11.54
CA LEU A 148 21.27 0.88 10.17
C LEU A 148 20.11 0.32 9.35
N LEU A 149 19.55 1.16 8.48
CA LEU A 149 18.51 0.77 7.54
C LEU A 149 19.10 0.00 6.35
N TYR A 150 18.58 -1.19 6.09
CA TYR A 150 19.00 -2.04 4.98
C TYR A 150 18.36 -1.58 3.67
N GLU A 151 19.00 -1.88 2.55
CA GLU A 151 18.52 -1.47 1.21
C GLU A 151 17.42 -2.40 0.67
N HIS A 152 17.42 -3.65 1.12
CA HIS A 152 16.46 -4.64 0.66
C HIS A 152 15.06 -4.32 1.18
N VAL A 153 14.09 -4.38 0.27
CA VAL A 153 12.68 -4.19 0.54
C VAL A 153 11.94 -5.41 0.01
N ASP A 154 11.13 -6.00 0.88
CA ASP A 154 10.29 -7.15 0.57
C ASP A 154 8.84 -6.71 0.37
N ALA A 155 8.10 -7.48 -0.42
CA ALA A 155 6.67 -7.25 -0.62
C ALA A 155 5.91 -8.57 -0.62
N GLU A 156 4.94 -8.69 0.25
CA GLU A 156 4.14 -9.90 0.43
C GLU A 156 2.64 -9.62 0.28
N GLN A 157 1.93 -10.58 -0.28
CA GLN A 157 0.47 -10.55 -0.38
C GLN A 157 -0.14 -11.50 0.66
N ARG A 158 -1.16 -11.02 1.37
CA ARG A 158 -1.97 -11.85 2.26
C ARG A 158 -3.46 -11.54 2.13
N PHE A 159 -4.27 -12.44 2.66
CA PHE A 159 -5.73 -12.32 2.66
C PHE A 159 -6.27 -12.36 4.08
N VAL A 160 -7.06 -11.35 4.45
CA VAL A 160 -7.73 -11.28 5.77
C VAL A 160 -9.20 -11.66 5.62
N LYS A 161 -9.64 -12.68 6.35
CA LYS A 161 -11.05 -13.04 6.46
C LYS A 161 -11.75 -12.10 7.42
N GLU A 162 -12.92 -11.62 7.03
CA GLU A 162 -13.79 -10.88 7.95
C GLU A 162 -14.63 -11.91 8.74
N TYR A 163 -14.34 -12.04 10.03
CA TYR A 163 -15.15 -12.86 10.92
C TYR A 163 -16.32 -12.04 11.43
N PHE A 164 -17.48 -12.16 10.78
CA PHE A 164 -18.72 -11.72 11.39
C PHE A 164 -19.08 -12.71 12.51
N ASN A 165 -19.02 -12.25 13.77
CA ASN A 165 -19.68 -12.95 14.86
C ASN A 165 -21.20 -12.75 14.68
N SER A 166 -21.80 -13.49 13.76
CA SER A 166 -23.26 -13.61 13.71
C SER A 166 -23.67 -14.37 14.96
N ILE A 167 -24.10 -13.66 16.00
CA ILE A 167 -24.90 -14.23 17.09
C ILE A 167 -26.26 -14.60 16.45
N SER A 168 -26.31 -15.75 15.80
CA SER A 168 -27.50 -16.30 15.18
C SER A 168 -27.43 -17.80 15.35
N ASP A 169 -28.14 -18.30 16.37
CA ASP A 169 -28.23 -19.69 16.78
C ASP A 169 -28.98 -20.57 15.75
N ASP A 170 -28.54 -20.62 14.50
CA ASP A 170 -29.10 -21.53 13.50
C ASP A 170 -27.99 -22.33 12.78
N LYS A 171 -27.66 -23.48 13.37
CA LYS A 171 -26.55 -24.37 13.01
C LYS A 171 -26.71 -25.18 11.71
N ASN A 172 -27.71 -24.93 10.86
CA ASN A 172 -28.07 -25.88 9.80
C ASN A 172 -27.99 -25.38 8.34
N VAL A 173 -27.36 -24.23 8.05
CA VAL A 173 -27.19 -23.77 6.64
C VAL A 173 -25.75 -23.34 6.28
N GLN A 174 -24.77 -23.48 7.19
CA GLN A 174 -23.48 -22.79 7.06
C GLN A 174 -22.32 -23.57 6.39
N SER A 175 -22.55 -24.76 5.83
CA SER A 175 -21.44 -25.63 5.38
C SER A 175 -21.03 -25.53 3.90
N SER A 176 -21.73 -24.76 3.05
CA SER A 176 -21.39 -24.68 1.61
C SER A 176 -21.33 -23.26 1.00
N LEU A 177 -21.59 -22.21 1.78
CA LEU A 177 -21.50 -20.79 1.35
C LEU A 177 -20.34 -20.03 2.02
N ASN A 178 -19.55 -20.70 2.86
CA ASN A 178 -18.55 -20.10 3.75
C ASN A 178 -17.11 -20.25 3.26
N GLU A 179 -16.84 -20.11 1.96
CA GLU A 179 -15.57 -19.49 1.57
C GLU A 179 -15.67 -17.99 1.86
N GLY A 180 -15.60 -17.64 3.16
CA GLY A 180 -15.84 -16.29 3.64
C GLY A 180 -15.02 -15.27 2.88
N ARG A 181 -15.69 -14.19 2.45
CA ARG A 181 -15.08 -13.07 1.70
C ARG A 181 -13.82 -12.60 2.42
N LYS A 182 -12.76 -12.37 1.64
CA LYS A 182 -11.46 -11.95 2.14
C LYS A 182 -11.13 -10.58 1.60
N ARG A 183 -10.35 -9.79 2.34
CA ARG A 183 -9.73 -8.57 1.84
C ARG A 183 -8.28 -8.88 1.47
N SER A 184 -7.85 -8.37 0.33
CA SER A 184 -6.45 -8.47 -0.08
C SER A 184 -5.64 -7.39 0.61
N ILE A 185 -4.47 -7.75 1.10
CA ILE A 185 -3.50 -6.85 1.73
C ILE A 185 -2.13 -7.11 1.11
N VAL A 186 -1.42 -6.04 0.79
CA VAL A 186 -0.01 -6.09 0.40
C VAL A 186 0.80 -5.36 1.46
N SER A 187 1.80 -6.05 2.00
CA SER A 187 2.71 -5.56 3.02
C SER A 187 4.07 -5.33 2.37
N VAL A 188 4.63 -4.14 2.55
CA VAL A 188 5.97 -3.78 2.06
C VAL A 188 6.87 -3.55 3.26
N SER A 189 7.93 -4.34 3.37
CA SER A 189 8.79 -4.40 4.54
C SER A 189 10.21 -3.97 4.22
N CYS A 190 10.82 -3.21 5.11
CA CYS A 190 12.27 -2.98 5.12
C CYS A 190 12.84 -3.38 6.48
N HIS A 191 14.16 -3.50 6.58
CA HIS A 191 14.81 -4.03 7.77
C HIS A 191 15.78 -3.02 8.38
N ALA A 192 15.80 -2.90 9.70
CA ALA A 192 16.69 -2.04 10.46
C ALA A 192 17.39 -2.84 11.57
N GLY A 193 18.72 -2.87 11.56
CA GLY A 193 19.52 -3.40 12.66
C GLY A 193 20.09 -2.27 13.51
N GLN A 194 20.34 -2.51 14.80
CA GLN A 194 20.95 -1.48 15.64
C GLN A 194 22.40 -1.20 15.20
N SER A 195 22.76 0.07 15.07
CA SER A 195 24.11 0.52 14.76
C SER A 195 24.99 0.31 15.99
N THR A 196 25.73 -0.81 16.03
CA THR A 196 26.77 -0.98 17.04
C THR A 196 27.87 0.04 16.77
N ILE A 197 27.96 1.06 17.63
CA ILE A 197 29.15 1.91 17.71
C ILE A 197 30.30 0.98 18.10
N ASN A 198 31.12 0.60 17.12
CA ASN A 198 32.42 0.00 17.39
C ASN A 198 33.27 1.06 18.08
N TYR A 199 33.42 0.96 19.41
CA TYR A 199 34.49 1.63 20.10
C TYR A 199 35.81 1.14 19.50
N LYS A 200 36.51 2.02 18.78
CA LYS A 200 37.95 1.91 18.54
C LYS A 200 38.69 2.77 19.54
#